data_AF-A0A916Z0N9-F1
#
_entry.id   AF-A0A916Z0N9-F1
#
_cell.length_a   1.000
_cell.length_b   1.000
_cell.length_c   1.000
_cell.angle_alpha   90.00
_cell.angle_beta   90.00
_cell.angle_gamma   90.00
#
_symmetry.space_group_name_H-M   'P 1'
#
loop_
_entity.id
_entity.type
_entity.pdbx_description
1 polymer ?
#
loop_
_entity_poly.entity_id
_entity_poly.type
_entity_poly.pdbx_seq_one_letter_code
_entity_poly.pdbx_strand_id
1 'polypeptide(L)'
;MNKQRYLLGLAALLFFGIALQACYQAMSKESEPLQNRPVQSNEPKVLADTVPSSFGYGRNATQAEIDRLDIDVRPDGKGLPKGEGISAKGKVIFEEKCVACHGAGGIGGPNGSLVTNKTPTDKRREKTIGNYWPYATTVFDYVRRAMPFNEPGSLSNEEVYHLTAYLLNANGIIDEKDVINAQTLPKVEMPAKNLFVPDDRKGGAEIR
;
A
#
# COMPACT_ATOMS: atom_id res chain seq x y z
N MET A 1 47.51 87.94 30.01
CA MET A 1 47.19 88.06 31.45
C MET A 1 45.77 87.52 31.62
N ASN A 2 45.41 86.62 32.53
CA ASN A 2 45.96 86.35 33.86
C ASN A 2 45.51 84.95 34.37
N LYS A 3 46.31 84.46 35.32
CA LYS A 3 46.29 83.20 36.09
C LYS A 3 44.92 82.68 36.58
N GLN A 4 44.36 81.68 35.91
CA GLN A 4 43.35 80.77 36.51
C GLN A 4 43.51 79.31 36.08
N ARG A 5 44.70 78.97 35.59
CA ARG A 5 45.23 77.60 35.46
C ARG A 5 45.92 77.26 36.78
N TYR A 6 45.81 76.01 37.24
CA TYR A 6 46.59 75.34 38.31
C TYR A 6 45.88 74.81 39.57
N LEU A 7 44.55 74.83 39.70
CA LEU A 7 43.88 74.14 40.85
C LEU A 7 42.84 73.06 40.50
N LEU A 8 42.64 72.72 39.22
CA LEU A 8 41.70 71.67 38.78
C LEU A 8 42.38 70.43 38.15
N GLY A 9 43.72 70.40 38.10
CA GLY A 9 44.49 69.32 37.46
C GLY A 9 45.04 68.22 38.39
N LEU A 10 44.87 68.33 39.71
CA LEU A 10 45.45 67.38 40.69
C LEU A 10 44.46 66.30 41.19
N ALA A 11 43.16 66.42 40.90
CA ALA A 11 42.16 65.42 41.30
C ALA A 11 41.94 64.29 40.27
N ALA A 12 42.41 64.44 39.03
CA ALA A 12 42.18 63.44 37.97
C ALA A 12 43.25 62.32 37.90
N LEU A 13 44.41 62.49 38.55
CA LEU A 13 45.49 61.49 38.53
C LEU A 13 45.44 60.48 39.70
N LEU A 14 44.62 60.73 40.73
CA LEU A 14 44.44 59.80 41.86
C LEU A 14 43.33 58.76 41.64
N PHE A 15 42.43 58.94 40.67
CA PHE A 15 41.39 57.97 40.34
C PHE A 15 41.84 56.88 39.35
N PHE A 16 42.88 57.11 38.54
CA PHE A 16 43.35 56.11 37.57
C PHE A 16 44.28 55.05 38.18
N GLY A 17 44.94 55.36 39.31
CA GLY A 17 45.83 54.41 40.00
C GLY A 17 45.09 53.30 40.77
N ILE A 18 43.89 53.58 41.29
CA ILE A 18 43.11 52.61 42.08
C ILE A 18 42.44 51.56 41.17
N ALA A 19 42.03 51.95 39.95
CA ALA A 19 41.41 51.04 38.99
C ALA A 19 42.38 49.97 38.45
N LEU A 20 43.67 50.31 38.27
CA LEU A 20 44.67 49.37 37.74
C LEU A 20 45.06 48.30 38.78
N GLN A 21 45.15 48.68 40.07
CA GLN A 21 45.49 47.75 41.15
C GLN A 21 44.35 46.74 41.44
N ALA A 22 43.09 47.18 41.33
CA ALA A 22 41.92 46.30 41.49
C ALA A 22 41.80 45.30 40.31
N CYS A 23 42.16 45.72 39.09
CA CYS A 23 42.15 44.84 37.92
C CYS A 23 43.25 43.77 37.99
N TYR A 24 44.44 44.12 38.49
CA TYR A 24 45.55 43.17 38.64
C TYR A 24 45.24 42.08 39.69
N GLN A 25 44.59 42.42 40.80
CA GLN A 25 44.21 41.42 41.80
C GLN A 25 43.08 40.48 41.32
N ALA A 26 42.14 40.97 40.52
CA ALA A 26 41.09 40.14 39.94
C ALA A 26 41.64 39.08 38.97
N MET A 27 42.64 39.43 38.15
CA MET A 27 43.23 38.51 37.17
C MET A 27 44.16 37.46 37.79
N SER A 28 44.70 37.70 38.98
CA SER A 28 45.63 36.77 39.64
C SER A 28 44.96 35.59 40.37
N LYS A 29 43.64 35.63 40.57
CA LYS A 29 42.90 34.62 41.36
C LYS A 29 42.38 33.42 40.57
N GLU A 30 42.52 33.40 39.25
CA GLU A 30 41.96 32.33 38.38
C GLU A 30 43.03 31.36 37.83
N SER A 31 44.05 31.04 38.62
CA SER A 31 44.99 29.96 38.26
C SER A 31 45.02 28.88 39.34
N GLU A 32 43.86 28.28 39.63
CA GLU A 32 43.87 26.92 40.19
C GLU A 32 44.29 25.95 39.09
N PRO A 33 45.29 25.08 39.32
CA PRO A 33 45.62 24.03 38.37
C PRO A 33 44.42 23.10 38.24
N LEU A 34 44.07 22.72 37.01
CA LEU A 34 43.02 21.76 36.70
C LEU A 34 43.33 20.44 37.43
N GLN A 35 42.82 20.29 38.65
CA GLN A 35 42.79 19.01 39.32
C GLN A 35 41.95 18.08 38.44
N ASN A 36 42.48 16.89 38.15
CA ASN A 36 41.81 15.83 37.41
C ASN A 36 40.43 15.56 38.02
N ARG A 37 39.40 16.25 37.53
CA ARG A 37 38.01 15.93 37.80
C ARG A 37 37.74 14.67 36.97
N PRO A 38 37.32 13.55 37.57
CA PRO A 38 36.90 12.42 36.78
C PRO A 38 35.79 12.91 35.85
N VAL A 39 36.00 12.78 34.55
CA VAL A 39 34.93 12.94 33.57
C VAL A 39 33.93 11.85 33.93
N GLN A 40 32.87 12.20 34.65
CA GLN A 40 31.69 11.36 34.70
C GLN A 40 31.21 11.32 33.27
N SER A 41 31.46 10.19 32.61
CA SER A 41 30.91 9.88 31.30
C SER A 41 29.40 9.86 31.45
N ASN A 42 28.78 11.02 31.29
CA ASN A 42 27.36 11.15 31.02
C ASN A 42 27.12 10.72 29.57
N GLU A 43 27.64 9.55 29.17
CA GLU A 43 27.07 8.86 28.03
C GLU A 43 25.62 8.58 28.43
N PRO A 44 24.62 9.08 27.67
CA PRO A 44 23.25 8.71 27.92
C PRO A 44 23.22 7.20 27.83
N LYS A 45 22.97 6.54 28.97
CA LYS A 45 22.73 5.12 29.03
C LYS A 45 21.46 4.90 28.20
N VAL A 46 21.62 4.56 26.92
CA VAL A 46 20.53 4.15 26.06
C VAL A 46 19.93 2.97 26.80
N LEU A 47 18.80 3.19 27.47
CA LEU A 47 18.02 2.13 28.07
C LEU A 47 17.76 1.18 26.91
N ALA A 48 18.36 -0.01 26.96
CA ALA A 48 18.19 -1.03 25.94
C ALA A 48 16.71 -1.07 25.57
N ASP A 49 16.39 -0.95 24.27
CA ASP A 49 15.03 -0.81 23.73
C ASP A 49 14.06 -1.66 24.56
N THR A 50 13.33 -1.04 25.48
CA THR A 50 12.40 -1.73 26.38
C THR A 50 11.07 -1.96 25.68
N VAL A 51 11.13 -2.33 24.39
CA VAL A 51 9.94 -2.66 23.62
C VAL A 51 9.41 -3.98 24.18
N PRO A 52 8.20 -4.00 24.76
CA PRO A 52 7.65 -5.24 25.27
C PRO A 52 7.37 -6.19 24.11
N SER A 53 7.44 -7.51 24.35
CA SER A 53 7.13 -8.52 23.34
C SER A 53 5.69 -8.41 22.80
N SER A 54 4.81 -7.71 23.52
CA SER A 54 3.49 -7.31 23.09
C SER A 54 3.02 -6.08 23.86
N PHE A 55 2.27 -5.20 23.19
CA PHE A 55 1.60 -4.05 23.81
C PHE A 55 0.21 -4.41 24.38
N GLY A 56 -0.23 -5.66 24.23
CA GLY A 56 -1.51 -6.13 24.78
C GLY A 56 -2.76 -5.60 24.06
N TYR A 57 -2.61 -5.06 22.85
CA TYR A 57 -3.75 -4.60 22.05
C TYR A 57 -4.43 -5.74 21.28
N GLY A 58 -5.75 -5.62 21.12
CA GLY A 58 -6.56 -6.55 20.33
C GLY A 58 -6.78 -7.89 21.03
N ARG A 59 -7.33 -8.84 20.26
CA ARG A 59 -7.49 -10.24 20.67
C ARG A 59 -7.30 -11.14 19.45
N ASN A 60 -7.10 -12.42 19.68
CA ASN A 60 -7.15 -13.40 18.60
C ASN A 60 -8.52 -13.34 17.91
N ALA A 61 -8.50 -13.33 16.58
CA ALA A 61 -9.70 -13.48 15.78
C ALA A 61 -10.26 -14.89 16.00
N THR A 62 -11.58 -14.98 16.14
CA THR A 62 -12.28 -16.25 16.15
C THR A 62 -12.29 -16.83 14.73
N GLN A 63 -12.43 -18.16 14.61
CA GLN A 63 -12.54 -18.78 13.29
C GLN A 63 -13.72 -18.19 12.48
N ALA A 64 -14.83 -17.89 13.13
CA ALA A 64 -15.99 -17.27 12.48
C ALA A 64 -15.74 -15.85 11.96
N GLU A 65 -14.82 -15.09 12.56
CA GLU A 65 -14.40 -13.78 12.04
C GLU A 65 -13.46 -13.93 10.85
N ILE A 66 -12.57 -14.93 10.90
CA ILE A 66 -11.67 -15.26 9.79
C ILE A 66 -12.52 -15.72 8.60
N ASP A 67 -13.38 -16.72 8.76
CA ASP A 67 -14.21 -17.29 7.69
C ASP A 67 -15.12 -16.25 7.00
N ARG A 68 -15.48 -15.18 7.72
CA ARG A 68 -16.29 -14.08 7.18
C ARG A 68 -15.48 -13.15 6.27
N LEU A 69 -14.19 -12.98 6.53
CA LEU A 69 -13.33 -11.98 5.88
C LEU A 69 -12.39 -12.61 4.85
N ASP A 70 -11.85 -13.78 5.19
CA ASP A 70 -10.99 -14.65 4.38
C ASP A 70 -11.84 -15.43 3.38
N ILE A 71 -12.18 -14.74 2.30
CA ILE A 71 -12.89 -15.29 1.16
C ILE A 71 -12.05 -15.20 -0.12
N ASP A 72 -10.75 -14.87 -0.01
CA ASP A 72 -9.89 -14.72 -1.17
C ASP A 72 -9.69 -16.04 -1.90
N VAL A 73 -9.67 -15.96 -3.23
CA VAL A 73 -9.35 -17.09 -4.09
C VAL A 73 -8.02 -16.88 -4.78
N ARG A 74 -7.11 -17.80 -4.54
CA ARG A 74 -5.76 -17.80 -5.10
C ARG A 74 -5.72 -18.37 -6.52
N PRO A 75 -4.65 -18.09 -7.31
CA PRO A 75 -4.43 -18.70 -8.62
C PRO A 75 -4.44 -20.23 -8.62
N ASP A 76 -3.98 -20.84 -7.52
CA ASP A 76 -3.95 -22.30 -7.32
C ASP A 76 -5.32 -22.91 -6.95
N GLY A 77 -6.36 -22.10 -6.81
CA GLY A 77 -7.71 -22.52 -6.44
C GLY A 77 -7.97 -22.60 -4.94
N LYS A 78 -6.96 -22.37 -4.09
CA LYS A 78 -7.19 -22.29 -2.64
C LYS A 78 -8.16 -21.13 -2.35
N GLY A 79 -9.16 -21.42 -1.52
CA GLY A 79 -10.25 -20.49 -1.19
C GLY A 79 -11.52 -20.67 -2.02
N LEU A 80 -11.51 -21.50 -3.08
CA LEU A 80 -12.72 -21.78 -3.85
C LEU A 80 -13.76 -22.52 -2.99
N PRO A 81 -15.00 -21.97 -2.88
CA PRO A 81 -16.08 -22.64 -2.17
C PRO A 81 -16.63 -23.81 -2.99
N LYS A 82 -17.38 -24.70 -2.33
CA LYS A 82 -18.13 -25.76 -3.03
C LYS A 82 -19.16 -25.17 -3.98
N GLY A 83 -19.33 -25.80 -5.13
CA GLY A 83 -20.27 -25.41 -6.18
C GLY A 83 -19.71 -25.76 -7.56
N GLU A 84 -20.53 -25.56 -8.57
CA GLU A 84 -20.16 -25.73 -9.97
C GLU A 84 -20.98 -24.80 -10.87
N GLY A 85 -20.53 -24.59 -12.09
CA GLY A 85 -21.20 -23.70 -13.03
C GLY A 85 -20.95 -24.04 -14.49
N ILE A 86 -21.99 -23.81 -15.29
CA ILE A 86 -21.99 -23.89 -16.77
C ILE A 86 -22.36 -22.53 -17.39
N SER A 87 -21.88 -22.29 -18.62
CA SER A 87 -22.06 -21.03 -19.36
C SER A 87 -23.53 -20.66 -19.58
N ALA A 88 -24.37 -21.62 -19.99
CA ALA A 88 -25.77 -21.37 -20.33
C ALA A 88 -26.58 -20.73 -19.19
N LYS A 89 -26.38 -21.22 -17.95
CA LYS A 89 -27.01 -20.62 -16.76
C LYS A 89 -26.39 -19.27 -16.40
N GLY A 90 -25.08 -19.12 -16.58
CA GLY A 90 -24.39 -17.85 -16.36
C GLY A 90 -24.86 -16.73 -17.27
N LYS A 91 -25.19 -17.05 -18.52
CA LYS A 91 -25.76 -16.09 -19.48
C LYS A 91 -27.06 -15.47 -18.97
N VAL A 92 -27.95 -16.28 -18.40
CA VAL A 92 -29.22 -15.81 -17.84
C VAL A 92 -28.98 -14.86 -16.67
N ILE A 93 -28.11 -15.25 -15.72
CA ILE A 93 -27.77 -14.41 -14.56
C ILE A 93 -27.12 -13.11 -15.03
N PHE A 94 -26.26 -13.17 -16.05
CA PHE A 94 -25.60 -11.99 -16.61
C PHE A 94 -26.60 -11.00 -17.21
N GLU A 95 -27.59 -11.50 -17.97
CA GLU A 95 -28.67 -10.70 -18.56
C GLU A 95 -29.49 -9.98 -17.49
N GLU A 96 -29.75 -10.63 -16.35
CA GLU A 96 -30.53 -10.06 -15.25
C GLU A 96 -29.73 -9.08 -14.39
N LYS A 97 -28.45 -9.39 -14.10
CA LYS A 97 -27.69 -8.73 -13.03
C LYS A 97 -26.51 -7.88 -13.51
N CYS A 98 -26.07 -8.02 -14.75
CA CYS A 98 -24.81 -7.42 -15.21
C CYS A 98 -24.94 -6.51 -16.45
N VAL A 99 -25.90 -6.79 -17.35
CA VAL A 99 -26.03 -6.12 -18.65
C VAL A 99 -26.23 -4.60 -18.54
N ALA A 100 -26.91 -4.11 -17.49
CA ALA A 100 -27.13 -2.68 -17.30
C ALA A 100 -25.82 -1.86 -17.25
N CYS A 101 -24.73 -2.47 -16.78
CA CYS A 101 -23.42 -1.81 -16.67
C CYS A 101 -22.40 -2.28 -17.72
N HIS A 102 -22.43 -3.55 -18.12
CA HIS A 102 -21.42 -4.17 -19.00
C HIS A 102 -21.90 -4.46 -20.42
N GLY A 103 -23.12 -4.04 -20.75
CA GLY A 103 -23.70 -4.23 -22.08
C GLY A 103 -24.12 -5.68 -22.37
N ALA A 104 -24.95 -5.84 -23.41
CA ALA A 104 -25.37 -7.15 -23.87
C ALA A 104 -24.14 -7.98 -24.29
N GLY A 105 -24.07 -9.24 -23.86
CA GLY A 105 -22.91 -10.09 -24.14
C GLY A 105 -21.63 -9.71 -23.38
N GLY A 106 -21.67 -8.73 -22.47
CA GLY A 106 -20.47 -8.21 -21.79
C GLY A 106 -19.59 -7.33 -22.68
N ILE A 107 -20.17 -6.73 -23.72
CA ILE A 107 -19.49 -5.85 -24.66
C ILE A 107 -20.05 -4.44 -24.49
N GLY A 108 -19.22 -3.50 -24.00
CA GLY A 108 -19.57 -2.10 -23.80
C GLY A 108 -20.27 -1.80 -22.47
N GLY A 109 -21.28 -0.93 -22.51
CA GLY A 109 -21.96 -0.42 -21.31
C GLY A 109 -21.18 0.70 -20.60
N PRO A 110 -21.81 1.39 -19.62
CA PRO A 110 -21.19 2.52 -18.91
C PRO A 110 -19.95 2.14 -18.09
N ASN A 111 -19.78 0.85 -17.73
CA ASN A 111 -18.65 0.36 -16.94
C ASN A 111 -17.65 -0.47 -17.76
N GLY A 112 -17.70 -0.37 -19.09
CA GLY A 112 -16.74 -1.01 -19.99
C GLY A 112 -16.97 -2.50 -20.21
N SER A 113 -16.27 -3.02 -21.23
CA SER A 113 -16.43 -4.38 -21.71
C SER A 113 -15.74 -5.39 -20.78
N LEU A 114 -16.39 -6.53 -20.55
CA LEU A 114 -15.78 -7.70 -19.90
C LEU A 114 -15.28 -8.71 -20.93
N VAL A 115 -15.91 -8.71 -22.11
CA VAL A 115 -15.58 -9.60 -23.23
C VAL A 115 -14.76 -8.85 -24.25
N THR A 116 -13.67 -9.47 -24.71
CA THR A 116 -12.83 -8.92 -25.77
C THR A 116 -13.66 -8.71 -27.04
N ASN A 117 -13.76 -7.45 -27.48
CA ASN A 117 -14.25 -7.16 -28.82
C ASN A 117 -13.23 -7.67 -29.87
N LYS A 118 -13.72 -8.40 -30.87
CA LYS A 118 -12.91 -8.99 -31.95
C LYS A 118 -12.57 -8.00 -33.07
N THR A 119 -13.13 -6.78 -33.04
CA THR A 119 -12.83 -5.77 -34.06
C THR A 119 -11.38 -5.28 -33.94
N PRO A 120 -10.51 -5.49 -34.95
CA PRO A 120 -9.06 -5.24 -34.84
C PRO A 120 -8.61 -3.77 -34.87
N THR A 121 -9.51 -2.80 -34.73
CA THR A 121 -9.29 -1.48 -35.34
C THR A 121 -8.67 -0.44 -34.43
N ASP A 122 -8.51 -0.70 -33.13
CA ASP A 122 -8.04 0.32 -32.20
C ASP A 122 -6.55 0.23 -31.89
N LYS A 123 -5.86 1.37 -32.01
CA LYS A 123 -4.43 1.50 -31.64
C LYS A 123 -4.17 1.15 -30.16
N ARG A 124 -5.23 1.21 -29.33
CA ARG A 124 -5.22 0.80 -27.92
C ARG A 124 -6.47 -0.05 -27.64
N ARG A 125 -6.33 -1.36 -27.84
CA ARG A 125 -7.39 -2.34 -27.51
C ARG A 125 -7.72 -2.28 -26.02
N GLU A 126 -9.02 -2.24 -25.71
CA GLU A 126 -9.53 -2.31 -24.33
C GLU A 126 -9.02 -3.57 -23.63
N LYS A 127 -8.58 -3.43 -22.37
CA LYS A 127 -8.13 -4.55 -21.53
C LYS A 127 -9.35 -5.20 -20.88
N THR A 128 -9.62 -6.45 -21.23
CA THR A 128 -10.78 -7.24 -20.82
C THR A 128 -10.32 -8.61 -20.30
N ILE A 129 -11.25 -9.44 -19.85
CA ILE A 129 -10.93 -10.77 -19.31
C ILE A 129 -10.14 -11.61 -20.35
N GLY A 130 -10.62 -11.65 -21.60
CA GLY A 130 -10.04 -12.50 -22.65
C GLY A 130 -8.65 -12.12 -23.16
N ASN A 131 -8.14 -10.92 -22.83
CA ASN A 131 -6.89 -10.44 -23.40
C ASN A 131 -5.88 -9.87 -22.39
N TYR A 132 -6.26 -9.77 -21.13
CA TYR A 132 -5.41 -9.16 -20.12
C TYR A 132 -5.41 -9.89 -18.78
N TRP A 133 -6.44 -10.64 -18.42
CA TRP A 133 -6.47 -11.27 -17.10
C TRP A 133 -5.66 -12.58 -17.10
N PRO A 134 -4.70 -12.78 -16.18
CA PRO A 134 -3.80 -13.94 -16.20
C PRO A 134 -4.39 -15.21 -15.57
N TYR A 135 -5.41 -15.08 -14.72
CA TYR A 135 -5.99 -16.22 -13.99
C TYR A 135 -7.52 -16.17 -13.99
N ALA A 136 -8.15 -17.30 -14.31
CA ALA A 136 -9.60 -17.44 -14.29
C ALA A 136 -10.17 -17.33 -12.86
N THR A 137 -9.40 -17.76 -11.85
CA THR A 137 -9.79 -17.66 -10.43
C THR A 137 -9.94 -16.21 -9.97
N THR A 138 -9.19 -15.26 -10.53
CA THR A 138 -9.34 -13.83 -10.22
C THR A 138 -10.70 -13.30 -10.67
N VAL A 139 -11.25 -13.82 -11.78
CA VAL A 139 -12.62 -13.48 -12.22
C VAL A 139 -13.63 -13.92 -11.17
N PHE A 140 -13.52 -15.17 -10.70
CA PHE A 140 -14.40 -15.70 -9.67
C PHE A 140 -14.31 -14.91 -8.36
N ASP A 141 -13.08 -14.66 -7.86
CA ASP A 141 -12.83 -13.90 -6.63
C ASP A 141 -13.48 -12.51 -6.68
N TYR A 142 -13.20 -11.79 -7.76
CA TYR A 142 -13.69 -10.43 -7.94
C TYR A 142 -15.21 -10.39 -8.05
N VAL A 143 -15.82 -11.29 -8.83
CA VAL A 143 -17.28 -11.35 -8.97
C VAL A 143 -17.92 -11.68 -7.63
N ARG A 144 -17.40 -12.66 -6.88
CA ARG A 144 -17.93 -13.05 -5.57
C ARG A 144 -17.89 -11.92 -4.54
N ARG A 145 -16.79 -11.16 -4.51
CA ARG A 145 -16.54 -10.13 -3.48
C ARG A 145 -17.15 -8.78 -3.83
N ALA A 146 -17.13 -8.39 -5.10
CA ALA A 146 -17.35 -7.01 -5.51
C ALA A 146 -18.58 -6.81 -6.41
N MET A 147 -19.17 -7.89 -6.95
CA MET A 147 -20.28 -7.80 -7.89
C MET A 147 -21.58 -8.41 -7.32
N PRO A 148 -22.75 -7.95 -7.82
CA PRO A 148 -22.96 -6.76 -8.65
C PRO A 148 -22.55 -5.48 -7.93
N PHE A 149 -22.15 -4.44 -8.66
CA PHE A 149 -21.60 -3.22 -8.04
C PHE A 149 -22.57 -2.51 -7.08
N ASN A 150 -23.87 -2.60 -7.35
CA ASN A 150 -24.93 -2.04 -6.50
C ASN A 150 -25.27 -2.92 -5.29
N GLU A 151 -24.82 -4.18 -5.27
CA GLU A 151 -25.09 -5.14 -4.20
C GLU A 151 -23.92 -6.15 -4.03
N PRO A 152 -22.71 -5.71 -3.67
CA PRO A 152 -21.55 -6.60 -3.60
C PRO A 152 -21.76 -7.74 -2.60
N GLY A 153 -21.44 -8.97 -3.02
CA GLY A 153 -21.54 -10.15 -2.17
C GLY A 153 -22.94 -10.76 -2.07
N SER A 154 -23.92 -10.29 -2.86
CA SER A 154 -25.28 -10.86 -2.88
C SER A 154 -25.42 -12.16 -3.68
N LEU A 155 -24.43 -12.48 -4.52
CA LEU A 155 -24.42 -13.71 -5.32
C LEU A 155 -24.06 -14.92 -4.47
N SER A 156 -24.79 -16.00 -4.67
CA SER A 156 -24.39 -17.32 -4.17
C SER A 156 -23.14 -17.83 -4.90
N ASN A 157 -22.40 -18.74 -4.26
CA ASN A 157 -21.20 -19.33 -4.86
C ASN A 157 -21.50 -20.02 -6.21
N GLU A 158 -22.66 -20.66 -6.35
CA GLU A 158 -23.09 -21.33 -7.59
C GLU A 158 -23.37 -20.30 -8.69
N GLU A 159 -24.03 -19.18 -8.39
CA GLU A 159 -24.22 -18.08 -9.35
C GLU A 159 -22.88 -17.49 -9.82
N VAL A 160 -21.91 -17.34 -8.91
CA VAL A 160 -20.56 -16.87 -9.29
C VAL A 160 -19.87 -17.86 -10.22
N TYR A 161 -19.97 -19.17 -9.96
CA TYR A 161 -19.43 -20.19 -10.87
C TYR A 161 -20.09 -20.12 -12.25
N HIS A 162 -21.42 -19.98 -12.31
CA HIS A 162 -22.16 -19.80 -13.55
C HIS A 162 -21.71 -18.56 -14.33
N LEU A 163 -21.66 -17.41 -13.67
CA LEU A 163 -21.18 -16.16 -14.28
C LEU A 163 -19.73 -16.28 -14.77
N THR A 164 -18.86 -16.92 -13.99
CA THR A 164 -17.46 -17.16 -14.38
C THR A 164 -17.40 -18.04 -15.63
N ALA A 165 -18.15 -19.15 -15.67
CA ALA A 165 -18.22 -20.02 -16.84
C ALA A 165 -18.72 -19.26 -18.08
N TYR A 166 -19.75 -18.43 -17.93
CA TYR A 166 -20.26 -17.60 -19.01
C TYR A 166 -19.21 -16.61 -19.54
N LEU A 167 -18.53 -15.86 -18.66
CA LEU A 167 -17.53 -14.88 -19.05
C LEU A 167 -16.32 -15.54 -19.75
N LEU A 168 -15.88 -16.71 -19.28
CA LEU A 168 -14.82 -17.48 -19.92
C LEU A 168 -15.25 -17.98 -21.32
N ASN A 169 -16.47 -18.51 -21.43
CA ASN A 169 -17.00 -19.00 -22.71
C ASN A 169 -17.25 -17.85 -23.70
N ALA A 170 -17.78 -16.71 -23.25
CA ALA A 170 -17.99 -15.53 -24.09
C ALA A 170 -16.67 -14.94 -24.62
N ASN A 171 -15.56 -15.13 -23.88
CA ASN A 171 -14.21 -14.82 -24.35
C ASN A 171 -13.56 -15.93 -25.18
N GLY A 172 -14.24 -17.06 -25.42
CA GLY A 172 -13.73 -18.20 -26.18
C GLY A 172 -12.61 -18.98 -25.49
N ILE A 173 -12.56 -18.95 -24.16
CA ILE A 173 -11.52 -19.61 -23.35
C ILE A 173 -11.91 -21.05 -23.00
N ILE A 174 -13.21 -21.31 -22.85
CA ILE A 174 -13.78 -22.63 -22.55
C ILE A 174 -14.96 -22.92 -23.48
N ASP A 175 -15.32 -24.21 -23.62
CA ASP A 175 -16.50 -24.63 -24.36
C ASP A 175 -17.80 -24.36 -23.58
N GLU A 176 -18.92 -24.23 -24.29
CA GLU A 176 -20.23 -23.88 -23.68
C GLU A 176 -20.68 -24.91 -22.63
N LYS A 177 -20.29 -26.18 -22.82
CA LYS A 177 -20.68 -27.32 -21.97
C LYS A 177 -19.68 -27.62 -20.85
N ASP A 178 -18.56 -26.89 -20.78
CA ASP A 178 -17.58 -27.11 -19.73
C ASP A 178 -18.16 -26.77 -18.36
N VAL A 179 -17.84 -27.62 -17.38
CA VAL A 179 -18.23 -27.43 -15.99
C VAL A 179 -17.06 -26.79 -15.23
N ILE A 180 -17.30 -25.61 -14.68
CA ILE A 180 -16.36 -24.86 -13.86
C ILE A 180 -16.66 -25.09 -12.37
N ASN A 181 -15.70 -25.58 -11.61
CA ASN A 181 -15.78 -25.81 -10.17
C ASN A 181 -14.41 -25.62 -9.51
N ALA A 182 -14.32 -25.91 -8.20
CA ALA A 182 -13.09 -25.77 -7.43
C ALA A 182 -11.89 -26.58 -7.98
N GLN A 183 -12.14 -27.62 -8.78
CA GLN A 183 -11.11 -28.49 -9.35
C GLN A 183 -10.77 -28.12 -10.81
N THR A 184 -11.72 -27.58 -11.58
CA THR A 184 -11.53 -27.28 -13.01
C THR A 184 -11.15 -25.83 -13.25
N LEU A 185 -11.67 -24.87 -12.47
CA LEU A 185 -11.38 -23.44 -12.65
C LEU A 185 -9.88 -23.10 -12.58
N PRO A 186 -9.08 -23.62 -11.63
CA PRO A 186 -7.66 -23.31 -11.55
C PRO A 186 -6.83 -23.87 -12.72
N LYS A 187 -7.40 -24.81 -13.49
CA LYS A 187 -6.75 -25.45 -14.64
C LYS A 187 -7.01 -24.70 -15.96
N VAL A 188 -7.86 -23.67 -15.94
CA VAL A 188 -8.14 -22.85 -17.12
C VAL A 188 -6.92 -22.00 -17.45
N GLU A 189 -6.32 -22.23 -18.62
CA GLU A 189 -5.18 -21.47 -19.11
C GLU A 189 -5.65 -20.18 -19.81
N MET A 190 -5.41 -19.04 -19.16
CA MET A 190 -5.81 -17.74 -19.70
C MET A 190 -4.81 -17.25 -20.76
N PRO A 191 -5.27 -16.65 -21.89
CA PRO A 191 -4.39 -16.21 -22.96
C PRO A 191 -3.30 -15.22 -22.54
N ALA A 192 -3.58 -14.40 -21.51
CA ALA A 192 -2.68 -13.35 -21.04
C ALA A 192 -1.71 -13.80 -19.93
N LYS A 193 -1.79 -15.05 -19.45
CA LYS A 193 -0.99 -15.53 -18.30
C LYS A 193 0.50 -15.25 -18.44
N ASN A 194 1.06 -15.53 -19.62
CA ASN A 194 2.49 -15.37 -19.90
C ASN A 194 2.90 -13.92 -20.25
N LEU A 195 1.96 -12.97 -20.25
CA LEU A 195 2.25 -11.55 -20.52
C LEU A 195 2.67 -10.79 -19.26
N PHE A 196 2.54 -11.39 -18.08
CA PHE A 196 2.88 -10.77 -16.80
C PHE A 196 4.17 -11.40 -16.27
N VAL A 197 5.16 -10.56 -16.02
CA VAL A 197 6.45 -10.93 -15.44
C VAL A 197 6.66 -10.18 -14.13
N PRO A 198 7.39 -10.76 -13.16
CA PRO A 198 7.86 -10.01 -12.00
C PRO A 198 8.62 -8.77 -12.44
N ASP A 199 8.51 -7.70 -11.65
CA ASP A 199 9.27 -6.48 -11.90
C ASP A 199 10.78 -6.80 -11.85
N ASP A 200 11.47 -6.58 -12.97
CA ASP A 200 12.89 -6.81 -13.15
C ASP A 200 13.71 -5.51 -13.16
N ARG A 201 13.05 -4.37 -12.92
CA ARG A 201 13.72 -3.06 -12.84
C ARG A 201 14.69 -3.04 -11.67
N LYS A 202 15.95 -2.66 -11.95
CA LYS A 202 17.04 -2.61 -10.96
C LYS A 202 17.31 -1.22 -10.38
N GLY A 203 16.44 -0.24 -10.69
CA GLY A 203 16.65 1.19 -10.40
C GLY A 203 17.67 1.84 -11.34
N GLY A 204 17.45 3.11 -11.69
CA GLY A 204 18.33 3.89 -12.57
C GLY A 204 17.68 5.20 -13.02
N ALA A 205 18.48 6.14 -13.56
CA ALA A 205 18.04 7.46 -14.05
C ALA A 205 17.16 7.40 -15.34
N GLU A 206 16.79 6.19 -15.77
CA GLU A 206 16.06 5.91 -17.01
C GLU A 206 14.54 5.81 -16.82
N ILE A 207 14.05 5.91 -15.58
CA ILE A 207 12.64 6.12 -15.31
C ILE A 207 12.35 7.62 -15.44
N ARG A 208 11.96 8.08 -16.65
CA ARG A 208 11.27 9.36 -16.85
C ARG A 208 9.77 9.11 -17.04
#